data_AF-A0A655FS63-F1
#
_entry.id   AF-A0A655FS63-F1
#
_cell.length_a   1.000
_cell.length_b   1.000
_cell.length_c   1.000
_cell.angle_alpha   90.00
_cell.angle_beta   90.00
_cell.angle_gamma   90.00
#
_symmetry.space_group_name_H-M   'P 1'
#
loop_
_entity.id
_entity.type
_entity.pdbx_description
1 polymer ?
#
loop_
_entity_poly.entity_id
_entity_poly.type
_entity_poly.pdbx_seq_one_letter_code
_entity_poly.pdbx_strand_id
1 'polypeptide(L)'
;MGNAGGVNTGFGNGGAINLGFGNSGQLNAGSFNAGSINTGNFNSGQGNTGDFNAGVRNTGWSNSGLTNTGAFNAGSLNTGFGAVGTGSGPNSGFGNAGTNNSGFFNAVGTVIAAGFGNTGAQTVGIANSGVLNSGFFNSGVHNSGGFNSENQRSGFGN
;
A
#
# COMPACT_ATOMS: atom_id res chain seq x y z
N MET A 1 25.32 13.13 -26.04
CA MET A 1 25.05 12.73 -24.65
C MET A 1 25.56 11.31 -24.46
N GLY A 2 26.35 11.04 -23.42
CA GLY A 2 26.99 9.74 -23.18
C GLY A 2 26.70 9.25 -21.77
N ASN A 3 27.16 8.03 -21.44
CA ASN A 3 27.07 7.50 -20.08
C ASN A 3 28.29 7.97 -19.25
N ALA A 4 28.07 8.28 -17.98
CA ALA A 4 29.12 8.59 -17.01
C ALA A 4 29.27 7.41 -16.02
N GLY A 5 30.49 6.91 -15.85
CA GLY A 5 30.79 5.74 -15.02
C GLY A 5 30.78 4.41 -15.81
N GLY A 6 30.74 3.26 -15.11
CA GLY A 6 31.14 1.96 -15.67
C GLY A 6 30.01 1.03 -16.11
N VAL A 7 30.20 0.31 -17.22
CA VAL A 7 29.32 -0.79 -17.69
C VAL A 7 27.86 -0.36 -17.91
N ASN A 8 27.64 0.86 -18.42
CA ASN A 8 26.31 1.35 -18.75
C ASN A 8 25.98 1.08 -20.23
N THR A 9 24.78 0.57 -20.50
CA THR A 9 24.27 0.31 -21.85
C THR A 9 23.09 1.25 -22.15
N GLY A 10 23.13 1.95 -23.28
CA GLY A 10 22.14 2.97 -23.67
C GLY A 10 22.71 4.39 -23.54
N PHE A 11 21.89 5.38 -23.15
CA PHE A 11 22.27 6.81 -23.18
C PHE A 11 21.94 7.59 -21.91
N GLY A 12 22.82 8.52 -21.54
CA GLY A 12 22.56 9.48 -20.45
C GLY A 12 22.53 8.84 -19.06
N ASN A 13 23.11 7.65 -18.88
CA ASN A 13 23.18 7.00 -17.58
C ASN A 13 24.38 7.51 -16.77
N GLY A 14 24.19 7.80 -15.48
CA GLY A 14 25.24 8.14 -14.52
C GLY A 14 25.41 7.04 -13.46
N GLY A 15 26.65 6.70 -13.12
CA GLY A 15 26.97 5.64 -12.17
C GLY A 15 27.38 4.35 -12.86
N ALA A 16 26.90 3.18 -12.43
CA ALA A 16 27.41 1.90 -12.93
C ALA A 16 26.34 0.81 -13.18
N ILE A 17 26.56 0.00 -14.22
CA ILE A 17 25.74 -1.19 -14.52
C ILE A 17 24.26 -0.81 -14.75
N ASN A 18 24.02 0.31 -15.43
CA ASN A 18 22.67 0.73 -15.79
C ASN A 18 22.35 0.34 -17.25
N LEU A 19 21.13 -0.12 -17.49
CA LEU A 19 20.61 -0.46 -18.81
C LEU A 19 19.44 0.46 -19.16
N GLY A 20 19.52 1.15 -20.31
CA GLY A 20 18.47 2.01 -20.84
C GLY A 20 18.87 3.48 -20.84
N PHE A 21 18.00 4.37 -20.33
CA PHE A 21 18.12 5.80 -20.57
C PHE A 21 18.00 6.63 -19.29
N GLY A 22 18.92 7.58 -19.08
CA GLY A 22 18.76 8.59 -18.04
C GLY A 22 18.76 8.06 -16.60
N ASN A 23 19.31 6.86 -16.35
CA ASN A 23 19.37 6.30 -15.01
C ASN A 23 20.54 6.89 -14.21
N SER A 24 20.38 7.08 -12.90
CA SER A 24 21.42 7.54 -11.99
C SER A 24 21.60 6.56 -10.83
N GLY A 25 22.84 6.16 -10.55
CA GLY A 25 23.18 5.21 -9.49
C GLY A 25 23.63 3.87 -10.06
N GLN A 26 23.12 2.75 -9.52
CA GLN A 26 23.66 1.43 -9.84
C GLN A 26 22.62 0.36 -10.15
N LEU A 27 22.88 -0.53 -11.11
CA LEU A 27 22.04 -1.71 -11.37
C LEU A 27 20.59 -1.37 -11.73
N ASN A 28 20.34 -0.24 -12.39
CA ASN A 28 18.99 0.11 -12.82
C ASN A 28 18.75 -0.35 -14.27
N ALA A 29 17.54 -0.84 -14.56
CA ALA A 29 17.10 -1.23 -15.89
C ALA A 29 15.83 -0.48 -16.29
N GLY A 30 15.84 0.15 -17.46
CA GLY A 30 14.73 0.96 -17.98
C GLY A 30 15.10 2.43 -18.06
N SER A 31 14.19 3.35 -17.67
CA SER A 31 14.38 4.78 -17.91
C SER A 31 14.19 5.65 -16.68
N PHE A 32 15.06 6.65 -16.52
CA PHE A 32 14.91 7.71 -15.51
C PHE A 32 14.82 7.20 -14.06
N ASN A 33 15.48 6.07 -13.75
CA ASN A 33 15.54 5.57 -12.39
C ASN A 33 16.68 6.23 -11.62
N ALA A 34 16.47 6.55 -10.35
CA ALA A 34 17.48 7.06 -9.43
C ALA A 34 17.67 6.11 -8.24
N GLY A 35 18.93 5.84 -7.88
CA GLY A 35 19.28 4.93 -6.78
C GLY A 35 19.77 3.59 -7.29
N SER A 36 19.27 2.47 -6.76
CA SER A 36 19.80 1.15 -7.10
C SER A 36 18.79 0.03 -7.32
N ILE A 37 19.13 -0.91 -8.19
CA ILE A 37 18.36 -2.16 -8.40
C ILE A 37 16.91 -1.87 -8.80
N ASN A 38 16.64 -0.77 -9.50
CA ASN A 38 15.28 -0.45 -9.96
C ASN A 38 15.06 -0.99 -11.38
N THR A 39 13.88 -1.55 -11.65
CA THR A 39 13.47 -2.03 -12.98
C THR A 39 12.18 -1.34 -13.41
N GLY A 40 12.14 -0.82 -14.64
CA GLY A 40 11.01 -0.06 -15.18
C GLY A 40 11.36 1.42 -15.30
N ASN A 41 10.41 2.33 -15.04
CA ASN A 41 10.64 3.76 -15.31
C ASN A 41 10.35 4.67 -14.12
N PHE A 42 11.11 5.77 -14.03
CA PHE A 42 10.88 6.85 -13.07
C PHE A 42 10.83 6.40 -11.60
N ASN A 43 11.56 5.34 -11.24
CA ASN A 43 11.64 4.89 -9.86
C ASN A 43 12.76 5.62 -9.12
N SER A 44 12.56 5.92 -7.84
CA SER A 44 13.56 6.51 -6.95
C SER A 44 13.76 5.66 -5.70
N GLY A 45 15.00 5.38 -5.33
CA GLY A 45 15.36 4.59 -4.16
C GLY A 45 15.93 3.22 -4.54
N GLN A 46 15.51 2.15 -3.87
CA GLN A 46 16.15 0.83 -4.01
C GLN A 46 15.20 -0.33 -4.29
N GLY A 47 15.51 -1.14 -5.29
CA GLY A 47 14.83 -2.42 -5.51
C GLY A 47 13.39 -2.30 -6.00
N ASN A 48 12.99 -1.16 -6.57
CA ASN A 48 11.62 -0.98 -7.05
C ASN A 48 11.43 -1.59 -8.44
N THR A 49 10.25 -2.16 -8.71
CA THR A 49 9.89 -2.73 -10.01
C THR A 49 8.58 -2.13 -10.53
N GLY A 50 8.53 -1.73 -11.79
CA GLY A 50 7.38 -1.05 -12.40
C GLY A 50 7.67 0.44 -12.59
N ASP A 51 6.66 1.29 -12.41
CA ASP A 51 6.78 2.70 -12.80
C ASP A 51 6.45 3.66 -11.64
N PHE A 52 7.17 4.79 -11.59
CA PHE A 52 6.92 5.92 -10.69
C PHE A 52 6.95 5.57 -9.19
N ASN A 53 7.66 4.51 -8.78
CA ASN A 53 7.73 4.15 -7.37
C ASN A 53 8.86 4.89 -6.64
N ALA A 54 8.61 5.30 -5.39
CA ALA A 54 9.59 5.96 -4.53
C ALA A 54 9.81 5.18 -3.23
N GLY A 55 11.06 4.97 -2.83
CA GLY A 55 11.42 4.25 -1.61
C GLY A 55 12.06 2.89 -1.90
N VAL A 56 11.65 1.84 -1.17
CA VAL A 56 12.35 0.55 -1.18
C VAL A 56 11.40 -0.61 -1.47
N ARG A 57 11.78 -1.47 -2.44
CA ARG A 57 11.10 -2.74 -2.78
C ARG A 57 9.63 -2.60 -3.13
N ASN A 58 9.23 -1.50 -3.76
CA ASN A 58 7.87 -1.35 -4.24
C ASN A 58 7.70 -1.99 -5.63
N THR A 59 6.57 -2.65 -5.86
CA THR A 59 6.22 -3.27 -7.14
C THR A 59 4.90 -2.72 -7.68
N GLY A 60 4.87 -2.25 -8.92
CA GLY A 60 3.68 -1.76 -9.60
C GLY A 60 3.78 -0.27 -9.95
N TRP A 61 2.73 0.52 -9.70
CA TRP A 61 2.65 1.90 -10.19
C TRP A 61 2.46 2.93 -9.09
N SER A 62 3.33 3.95 -9.04
CA SER A 62 3.16 5.12 -8.17
C SER A 62 3.02 4.78 -6.67
N ASN A 63 3.78 3.80 -6.19
CA ASN A 63 3.83 3.49 -4.77
C ASN A 63 4.94 4.27 -4.06
N SER A 64 4.74 4.64 -2.80
CA SER A 64 5.72 5.33 -1.96
C SER A 64 5.94 4.62 -0.62
N GLY A 65 7.20 4.49 -0.19
CA GLY A 65 7.57 3.88 1.09
C GLY A 65 8.22 2.50 0.92
N LEU A 66 7.82 1.51 1.73
CA LEU A 66 8.55 0.24 1.88
C LEU A 66 7.69 -0.98 1.53
N THR A 67 8.12 -1.78 0.55
CA THR A 67 7.54 -3.10 0.27
C THR A 67 6.05 -3.04 -0.07
N ASN A 68 5.63 -2.10 -0.92
CA ASN A 68 4.26 -2.04 -1.41
C ASN A 68 4.11 -2.75 -2.75
N THR A 69 2.97 -3.39 -3.00
CA THR A 69 2.63 -4.03 -4.29
C THR A 69 1.28 -3.49 -4.78
N GLY A 70 1.17 -3.17 -6.07
CA GLY A 70 -0.06 -2.66 -6.68
C GLY A 70 0.11 -1.20 -7.11
N ALA A 71 -0.88 -0.33 -6.85
CA ALA A 71 -0.78 1.06 -7.26
C ALA A 71 -1.25 2.09 -6.24
N PHE A 72 -0.63 3.27 -6.28
CA PHE A 72 -1.00 4.43 -5.45
C PHE A 72 -0.97 4.14 -3.94
N ASN A 73 -0.13 3.22 -3.50
CA ASN A 73 0.03 2.93 -2.08
C ASN A 73 1.06 3.86 -1.43
N ALA A 74 0.84 4.23 -0.17
CA ALA A 74 1.76 5.04 0.61
C ALA A 74 2.01 4.43 1.99
N GLY A 75 3.29 4.33 2.37
CA GLY A 75 3.74 3.75 3.63
C GLY A 75 4.33 2.36 3.44
N SER A 76 3.96 1.39 4.26
CA SER A 76 4.65 0.09 4.30
C SER A 76 3.72 -1.11 4.18
N LEU A 77 4.19 -2.16 3.50
CA LEU A 77 3.53 -3.49 3.43
C LEU A 77 2.11 -3.49 2.82
N ASN A 78 1.79 -2.54 1.95
CA ASN A 78 0.49 -2.49 1.31
C ASN A 78 0.45 -3.35 0.03
N THR A 79 -0.63 -4.10 -0.19
CA THR A 79 -0.87 -4.86 -1.42
C THR A 79 -2.25 -4.50 -2.00
N GLY A 80 -2.30 -3.68 -3.05
CA GLY A 80 -3.57 -3.30 -3.66
C GLY A 80 -3.53 -1.90 -4.23
N PHE A 81 -4.63 -1.18 -4.10
CA PHE A 81 -4.81 0.13 -4.72
C PHE A 81 -5.18 1.19 -3.68
N GLY A 82 -4.44 2.29 -3.64
CA GLY A 82 -4.81 3.45 -2.83
C GLY A 82 -4.77 3.20 -1.31
N ALA A 83 -3.94 2.27 -0.84
CA ALA A 83 -3.77 2.04 0.59
C ALA A 83 -2.80 3.06 1.20
N VAL A 84 -3.21 3.69 2.30
CA VAL A 84 -2.38 4.69 3.01
C VAL A 84 -2.23 4.26 4.47
N GLY A 85 -1.00 3.96 4.87
CA GLY A 85 -0.72 3.46 6.23
C GLY A 85 0.77 3.29 6.53
N THR A 86 1.23 3.86 7.64
CA THR A 86 2.65 3.90 8.03
C THR A 86 3.04 2.87 9.11
N GLY A 87 2.09 2.13 9.68
CA GLY A 87 2.34 1.23 10.80
C GLY A 87 2.67 -0.22 10.41
N SER A 88 3.02 -1.04 11.40
CA SER A 88 3.36 -2.45 11.22
C SER A 88 2.12 -3.30 10.93
N GLY A 89 1.75 -3.47 9.67
CA GLY A 89 0.67 -4.36 9.29
C GLY A 89 0.21 -4.25 7.84
N PRO A 90 0.02 -5.37 7.10
CA PRO A 90 -0.30 -5.31 5.68
C PRO A 90 -1.73 -4.82 5.44
N ASN A 91 -1.90 -3.91 4.47
CA ASN A 91 -3.23 -3.61 3.94
C ASN A 91 -3.43 -4.32 2.61
N SER A 92 -4.63 -4.85 2.35
CA SER A 92 -4.98 -5.44 1.05
C SER A 92 -6.32 -4.96 0.50
N GLY A 93 -6.42 -4.84 -0.83
CA GLY A 93 -7.65 -4.42 -1.52
C GLY A 93 -7.61 -2.97 -1.99
N PHE A 94 -8.72 -2.22 -1.87
CA PHE A 94 -8.86 -0.89 -2.46
C PHE A 94 -9.21 0.18 -1.42
N GLY A 95 -8.46 1.28 -1.39
CA GLY A 95 -8.80 2.49 -0.66
C GLY A 95 -8.85 2.32 0.86
N ASN A 96 -8.06 1.39 1.42
CA ASN A 96 -8.00 1.19 2.87
C ASN A 96 -7.06 2.21 3.53
N ALA A 97 -7.47 2.77 4.67
CA ALA A 97 -6.66 3.67 5.48
C ALA A 97 -6.40 3.06 6.87
N GLY A 98 -5.14 3.01 7.29
CA GLY A 98 -4.71 2.38 8.55
C GLY A 98 -3.73 1.23 8.33
N THR A 99 -3.75 0.21 9.17
CA THR A 99 -2.90 -0.99 9.05
C THR A 99 -3.74 -2.25 9.17
N ASN A 100 -3.28 -3.39 8.65
CA ASN A 100 -3.95 -4.69 8.81
C ASN A 100 -5.40 -4.73 8.28
N ASN A 101 -5.71 -3.93 7.26
CA ASN A 101 -7.03 -3.89 6.66
C ASN A 101 -7.11 -4.81 5.44
N SER A 102 -8.27 -5.40 5.17
CA SER A 102 -8.55 -6.15 3.95
C SER A 102 -9.92 -5.78 3.38
N GLY A 103 -10.01 -5.63 2.06
CA GLY A 103 -11.25 -5.29 1.36
C GLY A 103 -11.27 -3.86 0.85
N PHE A 104 -12.38 -3.14 1.04
CA PHE A 104 -12.65 -1.88 0.35
C PHE A 104 -13.01 -0.77 1.34
N PHE A 105 -12.35 0.37 1.20
CA PHE A 105 -12.70 1.62 1.89
C PHE A 105 -12.80 1.49 3.43
N ASN A 106 -12.05 0.58 4.04
CA ASN A 106 -11.98 0.54 5.51
C ASN A 106 -11.17 1.74 6.00
N ALA A 107 -11.71 2.47 6.98
CA ALA A 107 -11.18 3.76 7.42
C ALA A 107 -10.85 3.79 8.93
N VAL A 108 -9.67 4.33 9.23
CA VAL A 108 -9.15 4.76 10.55
C VAL A 108 -8.62 3.66 11.48
N GLY A 109 -7.31 3.77 11.78
CA GLY A 109 -6.71 3.56 13.10
C GLY A 109 -6.47 2.14 13.61
N THR A 110 -6.94 1.10 12.91
CA THR A 110 -7.21 -0.14 13.66
C THR A 110 -6.50 -1.37 13.13
N VAL A 111 -6.08 -2.19 14.09
CA VAL A 111 -5.18 -3.33 13.93
C VAL A 111 -5.79 -4.47 13.10
N ILE A 112 -7.09 -4.45 12.77
CA ILE A 112 -7.77 -5.39 11.87
C ILE A 112 -9.11 -4.77 11.39
N ALA A 113 -9.32 -4.61 10.08
CA ALA A 113 -10.68 -4.44 9.53
C ALA A 113 -10.82 -5.25 8.24
N ALA A 114 -11.93 -5.98 8.10
CA ALA A 114 -12.18 -6.81 6.91
C ALA A 114 -13.56 -6.51 6.31
N GLY A 115 -13.62 -6.31 5.00
CA GLY A 115 -14.88 -6.09 4.28
C GLY A 115 -14.97 -4.68 3.70
N PHE A 116 -16.13 -4.04 3.86
CA PHE A 116 -16.48 -2.81 3.15
C PHE A 116 -16.80 -1.67 4.11
N GLY A 117 -16.07 -0.56 4.02
CA GLY A 117 -16.47 0.70 4.64
C GLY A 117 -16.50 0.69 6.17
N ASN A 118 -15.76 -0.19 6.84
CA ASN A 118 -15.73 -0.20 8.30
C ASN A 118 -14.93 0.99 8.84
N THR A 119 -15.40 1.63 9.91
CA THR A 119 -14.79 2.84 10.52
C THR A 119 -14.26 2.60 11.94
N GLY A 120 -14.07 1.34 12.32
CA GLY A 120 -13.85 0.89 13.68
C GLY A 120 -12.86 -0.27 13.82
N ALA A 121 -12.45 -0.58 15.05
CA ALA A 121 -11.38 -1.53 15.33
C ALA A 121 -11.82 -2.98 15.38
N GLN A 122 -11.04 -3.88 14.78
CA GLN A 122 -11.34 -5.31 14.81
C GLN A 122 -12.76 -5.57 14.29
N THR A 123 -13.09 -4.91 13.18
CA THR A 123 -14.43 -4.95 12.58
C THR A 123 -14.44 -5.82 11.33
N VAL A 124 -15.48 -6.64 11.17
CA VAL A 124 -15.63 -7.54 10.03
C VAL A 124 -17.02 -7.41 9.43
N GLY A 125 -17.09 -7.07 8.15
CA GLY A 125 -18.32 -7.00 7.38
C GLY A 125 -18.52 -5.64 6.72
N ILE A 126 -19.71 -5.06 6.84
CA ILE A 126 -20.13 -3.90 6.05
C ILE A 126 -20.49 -2.74 6.97
N ALA A 127 -19.81 -1.61 6.81
CA ALA A 127 -20.15 -0.34 7.45
C ALA A 127 -20.32 -0.45 8.97
N ASN A 128 -19.54 -1.31 9.63
CA ASN A 128 -19.51 -1.33 11.09
C ASN A 128 -18.65 -0.16 11.60
N SER A 129 -19.08 0.44 12.71
CA SER A 129 -18.35 1.47 13.45
C SER A 129 -18.14 1.02 14.89
N GLY A 130 -17.12 1.51 15.59
CA GLY A 130 -16.81 1.09 16.96
C GLY A 130 -15.75 -0.01 17.06
N VAL A 131 -15.87 -0.99 17.94
CA VAL A 131 -14.81 -1.98 18.21
C VAL A 131 -15.36 -3.40 18.28
N LEU A 132 -14.66 -4.39 17.74
CA LEU A 132 -15.02 -5.82 17.82
C LEU A 132 -16.41 -6.13 17.25
N ASN A 133 -16.81 -5.43 16.19
CA ASN A 133 -18.14 -5.62 15.58
C ASN A 133 -18.07 -6.53 14.35
N SER A 134 -19.06 -7.40 14.20
CA SER A 134 -19.21 -8.29 13.06
C SER A 134 -20.60 -8.22 12.43
N GLY A 135 -20.69 -8.29 11.11
CA GLY A 135 -21.95 -8.22 10.37
C GLY A 135 -22.10 -6.90 9.63
N PHE A 136 -23.26 -6.23 9.72
CA PHE A 136 -23.54 -5.02 8.95
C PHE A 136 -24.13 -3.90 9.81
N PHE A 137 -23.66 -2.67 9.57
CA PHE A 137 -24.21 -1.45 10.17
C PHE A 137 -24.28 -1.47 11.71
N ASN A 138 -23.40 -2.22 12.38
CA ASN A 138 -23.34 -2.18 13.84
C ASN A 138 -22.48 -1.01 14.32
N SER A 139 -22.89 -0.36 15.40
CA SER A 139 -22.17 0.67 16.14
C SER A 139 -22.02 0.24 17.60
N GLY A 140 -20.92 0.58 18.26
CA GLY A 140 -20.66 0.20 19.66
C GLY A 140 -19.50 -0.80 19.79
N VAL A 141 -19.53 -1.62 20.84
CA VAL A 141 -18.45 -2.57 21.16
C VAL A 141 -18.99 -4.00 21.25
N HIS A 142 -18.32 -4.96 20.60
CA HIS A 142 -18.64 -6.40 20.66
C HIS A 142 -20.04 -6.76 20.15
N ASN A 143 -20.44 -6.22 19.01
CA ASN A 143 -21.72 -6.54 18.39
C ASN A 143 -21.61 -7.57 17.27
N SER A 144 -22.65 -8.38 17.12
CA SER A 144 -22.80 -9.32 16.01
C SER A 144 -24.20 -9.23 15.39
N GLY A 145 -24.29 -9.33 14.07
CA GLY A 145 -25.55 -9.26 13.34
C GLY A 145 -25.73 -7.93 12.61
N GLY A 146 -26.86 -7.25 12.81
CA GLY A 146 -27.26 -6.11 11.99
C GLY A 146 -27.85 -4.95 12.78
N PHE A 147 -27.45 -3.72 12.45
CA PHE A 147 -28.06 -2.50 12.99
C PHE A 147 -28.08 -2.40 14.52
N ASN A 148 -27.17 -3.08 15.23
CA ASN A 148 -27.08 -2.91 16.67
C ASN A 148 -26.35 -1.60 16.99
N SER A 149 -26.82 -0.85 17.99
CA SER A 149 -26.30 0.47 18.37
C SER A 149 -25.73 0.52 19.80
N GLU A 150 -26.01 -0.50 20.60
CA GLU A 150 -25.53 -0.64 21.97
C GLU A 150 -24.26 -1.51 22.05
N ASN A 151 -23.79 -1.89 23.25
CA ASN A 151 -22.63 -2.77 23.42
C ASN A 151 -23.06 -4.20 23.73
N GLN A 152 -22.25 -5.17 23.30
CA GLN A 152 -22.43 -6.61 23.58
C GLN A 152 -23.79 -7.15 23.11
N ARG A 153 -24.20 -6.74 21.91
CA ARG A 153 -25.45 -7.18 21.29
C ARG A 153 -25.20 -8.29 20.27
N SER A 154 -26.15 -9.20 20.17
CA SER A 154 -26.24 -10.15 19.08
C SER A 154 -27.65 -10.14 18.53
N GLY A 155 -27.78 -10.08 17.21
CA GLY A 155 -29.07 -10.06 16.53
C GLY A 155 -29.29 -8.82 15.69
N PHE A 156 -30.52 -8.34 15.64
CA PHE A 156 -30.95 -7.28 14.73
C PHE A 156 -31.64 -6.13 15.47
N GLY A 157 -31.10 -4.92 15.34
CA GLY A 157 -31.75 -3.69 15.77
C GLY A 157 -31.82 -3.47 17.29
N ASN A 158 -30.81 -3.93 18.05
CA ASN A 158 -30.72 -3.76 19.50
C ASN A 158 -29.70 -2.70 19.95
#